data_AF-A0A946PKD8-F1
#
_entry.id   AF-A0A946PKD8-F1
#
_cell.length_a   1.000
_cell.length_b   1.000
_cell.length_c   1.000
_cell.angle_alpha   90.00
_cell.angle_beta   90.00
_cell.angle_gamma   90.00
#
_symmetry.space_group_name_H-M   'P 1'
#
loop_
_entity.id
_entity.type
_entity.pdbx_description
1 polymer ?
#
loop_
_entity_poly.entity_id
_entity_poly.type
_entity_poly.pdbx_seq_one_letter_code
_entity_poly.pdbx_strand_id
1 'polypeptide(L)'
;PNFTGDLKKGVLFSALSGVSYAALFVVLDLASPESGHWPMVSQRLVGFGVFAFLSKRATVSIFPDRRAIGLASLGAFWGGLGALSFLYGLQHGDLAPVAAAGTQYAAVTVACGWLFRGETLRLWQWLGLLGTMGSLTLIVFG
;
A
#
# COMPACT_ATOMS: atom_id res chain seq x y z
N PRO A 1 14.96 -14.45 8.85
CA PRO A 1 14.15 -14.79 7.65
C PRO A 1 15.06 -15.01 6.43
N ASN A 2 15.18 -16.25 5.96
CA ASN A 2 15.88 -16.55 4.71
C ASN A 2 14.97 -16.09 3.57
N PHE A 3 15.23 -14.91 3.01
CA PHE A 3 14.57 -14.43 1.80
C PHE A 3 15.04 -15.30 0.62
N THR A 4 14.44 -16.47 0.45
CA THR A 4 14.63 -17.34 -0.71
C THR A 4 13.91 -16.72 -1.91
N GLY A 5 14.55 -15.73 -2.53
CA GLY A 5 14.04 -15.03 -3.70
C GLY A 5 15.17 -14.29 -4.41
N ASP A 6 15.00 -14.07 -5.72
CA ASP A 6 15.97 -13.30 -6.50
C ASP A 6 15.91 -11.83 -6.08
N LEU A 7 16.93 -11.39 -5.32
CA LEU A 7 17.03 -10.04 -4.79
C LEU A 7 16.88 -8.98 -5.88
N LYS A 8 17.44 -9.22 -7.08
CA LYS A 8 17.36 -8.27 -8.19
C LYS A 8 15.92 -8.08 -8.64
N LYS A 9 15.15 -9.15 -8.75
CA LYS A 9 13.72 -9.10 -9.09
C LYS A 9 12.92 -8.42 -7.98
N GLY A 10 13.22 -8.71 -6.72
CA GLY A 10 12.57 -8.04 -5.57
C GLY A 10 12.76 -6.52 -5.60
N VAL A 11 13.99 -6.05 -5.78
CA VAL A 11 14.32 -4.62 -5.88
C VAL A 11 13.66 -3.98 -7.11
N LEU A 12 13.65 -4.68 -8.24
CA LEU A 12 12.98 -4.19 -9.46
C LEU A 12 11.48 -4.02 -9.22
N PHE A 13 10.81 -5.01 -8.62
CA PHE A 13 9.38 -4.93 -8.33
C PHE A 13 9.05 -3.85 -7.30
N SER A 14 9.91 -3.65 -6.29
CA SER A 14 9.69 -2.58 -5.32
C SER A 14 9.83 -1.19 -5.96
N ALA A 15 10.84 -1.00 -6.81
CA ALA A 15 11.03 0.26 -7.53
C ALA A 15 9.87 0.54 -8.51
N LEU A 16 9.49 -0.46 -9.30
CA LEU A 16 8.37 -0.34 -10.24
C LEU A 16 7.05 -0.05 -9.51
N SER A 17 6.81 -0.72 -8.39
CA SER A 17 5.64 -0.46 -7.54
C SER A 17 5.66 0.99 -7.03
N GLY A 18 6.78 1.45 -6.48
CA GLY A 18 6.91 2.82 -5.98
C GLY A 18 6.62 3.89 -7.05
N VAL A 19 7.21 3.74 -8.24
CA VAL A 19 6.95 4.66 -9.37
C VAL A 19 5.49 4.61 -9.81
N SER A 20 4.90 3.41 -9.88
CA SER A 20 3.49 3.24 -10.27
C SER A 20 2.54 3.89 -9.24
N TYR A 21 2.84 3.76 -7.95
CA TYR A 21 2.07 4.42 -6.88
C TYR A 21 2.22 5.94 -6.90
N ALA A 22 3.43 6.45 -7.15
CA ALA A 22 3.63 7.90 -7.30
C ALA A 22 2.84 8.46 -8.48
N ALA A 23 2.90 7.79 -9.64
CA ALA A 23 2.11 8.17 -10.81
C ALA A 23 0.60 8.11 -10.53
N LEU A 24 0.14 7.09 -9.80
CA LEU A 24 -1.25 6.98 -9.37
C LEU A 24 -1.68 8.18 -8.53
N PHE A 25 -0.88 8.62 -7.56
CA PHE A 25 -1.23 9.76 -6.70
C PHE A 25 -1.36 11.06 -7.51
N VAL A 26 -0.47 11.29 -8.48
CA VAL A 26 -0.57 12.43 -9.39
C VAL A 26 -1.84 12.35 -10.25
N VAL A 27 -2.17 11.18 -10.78
CA VAL A 27 -3.40 11.00 -11.58
C VAL A 27 -4.66 11.19 -10.73
N LEU A 28 -4.66 10.75 -9.48
CA LEU A 28 -5.77 10.95 -8.55
C LEU A 28 -5.94 12.42 -8.15
N ASP A 29 -4.85 13.16 -8.00
CA ASP A 29 -4.86 14.60 -7.73
C ASP A 29 -5.39 15.40 -8.94
N LEU A 30 -5.04 14.98 -10.16
CA LEU A 30 -5.55 15.56 -11.40
C LEU A 30 -7.01 15.15 -11.71
N ALA A 31 -7.56 14.14 -11.04
CA ALA A 31 -8.91 13.68 -11.28
C ALA A 31 -9.91 14.69 -10.72
N SER A 32 -10.90 15.07 -11.54
CA SER A 32 -11.91 16.05 -11.13
C SER A 32 -12.69 15.57 -9.90
N PRO A 33 -13.02 16.45 -8.94
CA PRO A 33 -13.85 16.09 -7.77
C PRO A 33 -15.22 15.50 -8.16
N GLU A 34 -15.74 15.90 -9.32
CA GLU A 34 -16.95 15.38 -9.98
C GLU A 34 -16.90 13.86 -10.21
N SER A 35 -15.70 13.30 -10.39
CA SER A 35 -15.49 11.86 -10.59
C SER A 35 -15.74 11.06 -9.29
N GLY A 36 -15.84 11.72 -8.15
CA GLY A 36 -16.08 11.10 -6.85
C GLY A 36 -15.07 9.97 -6.58
N HIS A 37 -15.57 8.80 -6.17
CA HIS A 37 -14.74 7.63 -5.85
C HIS A 37 -14.51 6.66 -7.02
N TRP A 38 -14.99 6.99 -8.23
CA TRP A 38 -14.89 6.12 -9.41
C TRP A 38 -13.45 5.74 -9.81
N PRO A 39 -12.44 6.63 -9.71
CA PRO A 39 -11.06 6.26 -10.00
C PRO A 39 -10.54 5.10 -9.13
N MET A 40 -10.98 5.03 -7.87
CA MET A 40 -10.56 3.96 -6.97
C MET A 40 -11.24 2.63 -7.31
N VAL A 41 -12.51 2.69 -7.71
CA VAL A 41 -13.26 1.51 -8.17
C VAL A 41 -12.65 0.95 -9.45
N SER A 42 -12.36 1.81 -10.44
CA SER A 42 -11.76 1.38 -11.71
C SER A 42 -10.37 0.79 -11.50
N GLN A 43 -9.54 1.40 -10.64
CA GLN A 43 -8.24 0.87 -10.27
C GLN A 43 -8.34 -0.55 -9.69
N ARG A 44 -9.30 -0.81 -8.79
CA ARG A 44 -9.48 -2.13 -8.16
C ARG A 44 -10.04 -3.16 -9.12
N LEU A 45 -10.94 -2.78 -10.02
CA LEU A 45 -11.44 -3.66 -11.08
C LEU A 45 -10.35 -4.07 -12.06
N VAL A 46 -9.52 -3.11 -12.50
CA VAL A 46 -8.35 -3.39 -13.36
C VAL A 46 -7.37 -4.30 -12.63
N GLY A 47 -7.04 -4.00 -11.37
CA GLY A 47 -6.15 -4.84 -10.55
C GLY A 47 -6.67 -6.27 -10.39
N PHE A 48 -7.96 -6.44 -10.10
CA PHE A 48 -8.60 -7.75 -10.02
C PHE A 48 -8.59 -8.47 -11.38
N GLY A 49 -8.86 -7.77 -12.48
CA GLY A 49 -8.82 -8.33 -13.83
C GLY A 49 -7.42 -8.84 -14.21
N VAL A 50 -6.39 -8.04 -13.95
CA VAL A 50 -4.98 -8.44 -14.16
C VAL A 50 -4.63 -9.64 -13.29
N PHE A 51 -4.99 -9.62 -12.01
CA PHE A 51 -4.75 -10.75 -11.10
C PHE A 51 -5.46 -12.02 -11.58
N ALA A 52 -6.75 -11.93 -11.96
CA ALA A 52 -7.52 -13.06 -12.46
C ALA A 52 -6.93 -13.62 -13.76
N PHE A 53 -6.47 -12.76 -14.67
CA PHE A 53 -5.80 -13.18 -15.91
C PHE A 53 -4.50 -13.93 -15.64
N LEU A 54 -3.65 -13.39 -14.75
CA LEU A 54 -2.39 -14.03 -14.36
C LEU A 54 -2.62 -15.36 -13.63
N SER A 55 -3.60 -15.42 -12.72
CA SER A 55 -3.97 -16.65 -11.99
C SER A 55 -4.49 -17.73 -12.95
N LYS A 56 -5.30 -17.36 -13.95
CA LYS A 56 -5.72 -18.29 -15.01
C LYS A 56 -4.54 -18.82 -15.82
N ARG A 57 -3.60 -17.95 -16.21
CA ARG A 57 -2.37 -18.34 -16.94
C ARG A 57 -1.49 -19.28 -16.11
N ALA A 58 -1.44 -19.08 -14.79
CA ALA A 58 -0.68 -19.91 -13.86
C ALA A 58 -1.42 -21.19 -13.42
N THR A 59 -2.69 -21.39 -13.84
CA THR A 59 -3.55 -22.49 -13.37
C THR A 59 -3.72 -22.53 -11.85
N VAL A 60 -3.73 -21.35 -11.21
CA VAL A 60 -3.95 -21.19 -9.77
C VAL A 60 -5.37 -20.68 -9.53
N SER A 61 -5.98 -21.10 -8.42
CA SER A 61 -7.31 -20.62 -8.01
C SER A 61 -7.31 -19.09 -7.85
N ILE A 62 -8.33 -18.44 -8.42
CA ILE A 62 -8.55 -17.00 -8.28
C ILE A 62 -9.06 -16.66 -6.88
N PHE A 63 -9.85 -17.56 -6.29
CA PHE A 63 -10.48 -17.34 -4.98
C PHE A 63 -9.64 -17.96 -3.87
N PRO A 64 -9.53 -17.28 -2.71
CA PRO A 64 -8.90 -17.84 -1.53
C PRO A 64 -9.69 -19.03 -0.99
N ASP A 65 -9.00 -19.93 -0.30
CA ASP A 65 -9.62 -21.06 0.38
C ASP A 65 -10.66 -20.57 1.42
N ARG A 66 -11.71 -21.36 1.67
CA ARG A 66 -12.81 -21.01 2.59
C ARG A 66 -12.32 -20.67 3.99
N ARG A 67 -11.19 -21.25 4.42
CA ARG A 67 -10.56 -20.96 5.73
C ARG A 67 -9.87 -19.58 5.76
N ALA A 68 -9.39 -19.10 4.62
CA ALA A 68 -8.71 -17.82 4.48
C ALA A 68 -9.67 -16.67 4.12
N ILE A 69 -10.90 -16.97 3.68
CA ILE A 69 -11.85 -15.95 3.20
C ILE A 69 -12.22 -14.92 4.27
N GLY A 70 -12.28 -15.32 5.54
CA GLY A 70 -12.57 -14.41 6.65
C GLY A 70 -11.46 -13.38 6.86
N LEU A 71 -10.21 -13.85 6.93
CA LEU A 71 -9.02 -13.00 7.02
C LEU A 71 -8.84 -12.12 5.77
N ALA A 72 -9.07 -12.69 4.58
CA ALA A 72 -9.00 -11.96 3.32
C ALA A 72 -10.07 -10.84 3.27
N SER A 73 -11.29 -11.10 3.73
CA SER A 73 -12.36 -10.11 3.80
C SER A 73 -12.06 -8.99 4.78
N LEU A 74 -11.51 -9.31 5.96
CA LEU A 74 -11.06 -8.31 6.93
C LEU A 74 -9.94 -7.42 6.35
N GLY A 75 -8.95 -8.02 5.69
CA GLY A 75 -7.89 -7.28 5.01
C GLY A 75 -8.44 -6.39 3.89
N ALA A 76 -9.41 -6.89 3.12
CA ALA A 76 -10.07 -6.11 2.07
C ALA A 76 -10.88 -4.93 2.65
N PHE A 77 -11.55 -5.13 3.79
CA PHE A 77 -12.29 -4.06 4.47
C PHE A 77 -11.36 -2.95 4.93
N TRP A 78 -10.31 -3.26 5.69
CA TRP A 78 -9.35 -2.26 6.17
C TRP A 78 -8.57 -1.60 5.04
N GLY A 79 -8.17 -2.37 4.02
CA GLY A 79 -7.51 -1.84 2.82
C GLY A 79 -8.43 -0.99 1.94
N GLY A 80 -9.74 -1.25 1.97
CA GLY A 80 -10.76 -0.42 1.31
C GLY A 80 -11.02 0.87 2.09
N LEU A 81 -11.19 0.78 3.40
CA LEU A 81 -11.38 1.93 4.27
C LEU A 81 -10.20 2.89 4.21
N GLY A 82 -8.96 2.38 4.32
CA GLY A 82 -7.75 3.21 4.21
C GLY A 82 -7.62 3.88 2.83
N ALA A 83 -8.00 3.17 1.77
CA ALA A 83 -8.04 3.72 0.42
C ALA A 83 -9.04 4.87 0.26
N LEU A 84 -10.25 4.73 0.80
CA LEU A 84 -11.27 5.78 0.77
C LEU A 84 -10.85 6.99 1.61
N SER A 85 -10.31 6.77 2.80
CA SER A 85 -9.77 7.85 3.64
C SER A 85 -8.62 8.60 2.98
N PHE A 86 -7.73 7.89 2.27
CA PHE A 86 -6.65 8.49 1.52
C PHE A 86 -7.15 9.35 0.36
N LEU A 87 -8.11 8.83 -0.42
CA LEU A 87 -8.73 9.59 -1.51
C LEU A 87 -9.45 10.84 -1.00
N TYR A 88 -10.17 10.72 0.12
CA TYR A 88 -10.79 11.87 0.77
C TYR A 88 -9.75 12.93 1.15
N GLY A 89 -8.61 12.51 1.70
CA GLY A 89 -7.48 13.38 2.02
C GLY A 89 -6.93 14.09 0.78
N LEU A 90 -6.75 13.38 -0.32
CA LEU A 90 -6.28 13.97 -1.59
C LEU A 90 -7.26 15.00 -2.15
N GLN A 91 -8.56 14.78 -1.99
CA GLN A 91 -9.59 15.69 -2.52
C GLN A 91 -9.74 16.97 -1.69
N HIS A 92 -9.38 16.95 -0.40
CA HIS A 92 -9.63 18.07 0.54
C HIS A 92 -8.36 18.68 1.13
N GLY A 93 -7.18 18.15 0.81
CA GLY A 93 -5.91 18.62 1.34
C GLY A 93 -4.81 18.56 0.29
N ASP A 94 -3.64 19.10 0.63
CA ASP A 94 -2.51 19.10 -0.29
C ASP A 94 -1.95 17.69 -0.54
N LEU A 95 -1.65 17.41 -1.80
CA LEU A 95 -1.08 16.13 -2.26
C LEU A 95 0.18 15.74 -1.47
N ALA A 96 1.09 16.69 -1.21
CA ALA A 96 2.38 16.42 -0.58
C ALA A 96 2.26 15.87 0.86
N PRO A 97 1.59 16.56 1.82
CA PRO A 97 1.43 16.03 3.17
C PRO A 97 0.55 14.78 3.22
N VAL A 98 -0.49 14.68 2.37
CA VAL A 98 -1.37 13.50 2.32
C VAL A 98 -0.61 12.27 1.82
N ALA A 99 0.15 12.40 0.73
CA ALA A 99 0.98 11.32 0.21
C ALA A 99 2.04 10.90 1.23
N ALA A 100 2.73 11.86 1.85
CA ALA A 100 3.73 11.60 2.88
C ALA A 100 3.12 10.85 4.08
N ALA A 101 1.96 11.27 4.58
CA ALA A 101 1.24 10.59 5.65
C ALA A 101 0.84 9.16 5.24
N GLY A 102 0.36 8.99 4.01
CA GLY A 102 0.02 7.68 3.44
C GLY A 102 1.19 6.70 3.49
N THR A 103 2.42 7.13 3.16
CA THR A 103 3.62 6.26 3.15
C THR A 103 3.99 5.68 4.51
N GLN A 104 3.47 6.24 5.62
CA GLN A 104 3.70 5.70 6.97
C GLN A 104 3.07 4.34 7.20
N TYR A 105 2.25 3.82 6.27
CA TYR A 105 1.82 2.43 6.32
C TYR A 105 3.01 1.46 6.46
N ALA A 106 4.19 1.82 5.94
CA ALA A 106 5.41 1.04 6.10
C ALA A 106 5.81 0.92 7.58
N ALA A 107 5.73 2.02 8.34
CA ALA A 107 5.99 2.04 9.77
C ALA A 107 4.98 1.19 10.55
N VAL A 108 3.69 1.31 10.21
CA VAL A 108 2.62 0.49 10.78
C VAL A 108 2.85 -0.99 10.47
N THR A 109 3.29 -1.33 9.26
CA THR A 109 3.59 -2.71 8.85
C THR A 109 4.74 -3.30 9.68
N VAL A 110 5.79 -2.52 9.94
CA VAL A 110 6.90 -2.93 10.81
C VAL A 110 6.42 -3.15 12.24
N ALA A 111 5.58 -2.25 12.77
CA ALA A 111 4.99 -2.39 14.10
C ALA A 111 4.11 -3.66 14.20
N CYS A 112 3.29 -3.93 13.19
CA CYS A 112 2.50 -5.16 13.12
C CYS A 112 3.39 -6.41 13.03
N GLY A 113 4.50 -6.37 12.29
CA GLY A 113 5.47 -7.48 12.24
C GLY A 113 6.11 -7.74 13.61
N TRP A 114 6.48 -6.68 14.32
CA TRP A 114 7.01 -6.78 15.68
C TRP A 114 5.98 -7.34 16.66
N LEU A 115 4.73 -6.81 16.65
CA LEU A 115 3.66 -7.19 17.58
C LEU A 115 3.08 -8.59 17.32
N PHE A 116 2.72 -8.89 16.08
CA PHE A 116 1.97 -10.11 15.74
C PHE A 116 2.85 -11.27 15.27
N ARG A 117 4.01 -10.98 14.67
CA ARG A 117 4.91 -12.01 14.11
C ARG A 117 6.13 -12.27 14.99
N GLY A 118 6.29 -11.54 16.10
CA GLY A 118 7.42 -11.70 17.02
C GLY A 118 8.78 -11.38 16.39
N GLU A 119 8.79 -10.58 15.32
CA GLU A 119 10.02 -10.20 14.62
C GLU A 119 10.84 -9.24 15.49
N THR A 120 12.13 -9.52 15.70
CA THR A 120 13.01 -8.64 16.47
C THR A 120 13.69 -7.62 15.56
N LEU A 121 13.55 -6.35 15.91
CA LEU A 121 14.14 -5.24 15.14
C LEU A 121 15.53 -4.90 15.69
N ARG A 122 16.49 -4.73 14.78
CA ARG A 122 17.83 -4.25 15.10
C ARG A 122 17.80 -2.75 15.37
N LEU A 123 18.73 -2.25 16.16
CA LEU A 123 18.80 -0.83 16.56
C LEU A 123 18.86 0.13 15.34
N TRP A 124 19.55 -0.25 14.27
CA TRP A 124 19.57 0.51 13.01
C TRP A 124 18.22 0.55 12.28
N GLN A 125 17.39 -0.49 12.39
CA GLN A 125 16.05 -0.51 11.80
C GLN A 125 15.11 0.41 12.58
N TRP A 126 15.27 0.49 13.91
CA TRP A 126 14.58 1.49 14.73
C TRP A 126 14.97 2.92 14.38
N LEU A 127 16.26 3.19 14.15
CA LEU A 127 16.71 4.51 13.70
C LEU A 127 16.10 4.89 12.34
N GLY A 128 16.06 3.95 11.38
CA GLY A 128 15.40 4.17 10.10
C GLY A 128 13.90 4.47 10.26
N LEU A 129 13.20 3.70 11.09
CA LEU A 129 11.78 3.88 11.37
C LEU A 129 11.50 5.27 11.98
N LEU A 130 12.20 5.62 13.06
CA LEU A 130 12.05 6.93 13.71
C LEU A 130 12.44 8.08 12.79
N GLY A 131 13.47 7.90 11.96
CA GLY A 131 13.88 8.87 10.94
C GLY A 131 12.76 9.12 9.92
N THR A 132 12.10 8.08 9.42
CA THR A 132 10.98 8.24 8.49
C THR A 132 9.76 8.93 9.11
N MET A 133 9.49 8.67 10.40
CA MET A 133 8.43 9.35 11.14
C MET A 133 8.77 10.84 11.35
N GLY A 134 10.01 11.15 11.74
CA GLY A 134 10.49 12.52 11.92
C GLY A 134 10.49 13.31 10.61
N SER A 135 10.87 12.68 9.50
CA SER A 135 10.80 13.30 8.17
C SER A 135 9.36 13.68 7.79
N LEU A 136 8.37 12.84 8.10
CA LEU A 136 6.98 13.20 7.86
C LEU A 136 6.56 14.41 8.69
N THR A 137 6.90 14.42 9.98
CA THR A 137 6.60 15.56 10.86
C THR A 137 7.15 16.86 10.27
N LEU A 138 8.37 16.83 9.74
CA LEU A 138 8.96 17.98 9.06
C LEU A 138 8.21 18.41 7.79
N ILE A 139 7.70 17.46 6.99
CA ILE A 139 6.91 17.77 5.77
C ILE A 139 5.55 18.39 6.13
N VAL A 140 4.95 17.98 7.25
CA VAL A 140 3.61 18.44 7.64
C VAL A 140 3.65 19.78 8.38
N PHE A 141 4.70 20.01 9.19
CA PHE A 141 4.82 21.22 10.02
C PHE A 141 5.77 22.29 9.47
N GLY A 142 6.61 21.96 8.48
CA GLY A 142 7.55 22.87 7.83
C GLY A 142 7.00 23.41 6.53
#